data_AF-A0A930JG30-F1
#
_entry.id   AF-A0A930JG30-F1
#
_cell.length_a   1.000
_cell.length_b   1.000
_cell.length_c   1.000
_cell.angle_alpha   90.00
_cell.angle_beta   90.00
_cell.angle_gamma   90.00
#
_symmetry.space_group_name_H-M   'P 1'
#
loop_
_entity.id
_entity.type
_entity.pdbx_description
1 polymer ?
#
loop_
_entity_poly.entity_id
_entity_poly.type
_entity_poly.pdbx_seq_one_letter_code
_entity_poly.pdbx_strand_id
1 'polypeptide(L)'
;MTTFLDKLKKRLQTWHEERADRMQNKRQARLDAEAREAVQVMEFNGELYVSVHGIPLFGESDLSDDLTEAVASGRKAYKDWKEEKLWEK
;
A
#
# COMPACT_ATOMS: atom_id res chain seq x y z
N MET A 1 -26.12 -26.62 27.05
CA MET A 1 -26.93 -26.43 25.82
C MET A 1 -26.68 -25.01 25.33
N THR A 2 -25.87 -24.84 24.28
CA THR A 2 -25.72 -23.52 23.64
C THR A 2 -27.06 -23.15 23.01
N THR A 3 -27.61 -22.02 23.44
CA THR A 3 -28.92 -21.58 22.96
C THR A 3 -28.81 -21.11 21.52
N PHE A 4 -29.94 -21.13 20.81
CA PHE A 4 -30.05 -20.60 19.44
C PHE A 4 -29.46 -19.18 19.33
N LEU A 5 -29.62 -18.37 20.38
CA LEU A 5 -29.05 -17.02 20.52
C LEU A 5 -27.51 -17.00 20.54
N ASP A 6 -26.85 -17.97 21.20
CA ASP A 6 -25.39 -18.06 21.24
C ASP A 6 -24.78 -18.36 19.86
N LYS A 7 -25.45 -19.22 19.09
CA LYS A 7 -25.06 -19.54 17.71
C LYS A 7 -25.25 -18.34 16.78
N LEU A 8 -26.34 -17.59 16.96
CA LEU A 8 -26.60 -16.36 16.21
C LEU A 8 -25.57 -15.27 16.52
N LYS A 9 -25.23 -15.08 17.81
CA LYS A 9 -24.20 -14.12 18.25
C LYS A 9 -22.84 -14.44 17.67
N LYS A 10 -22.41 -15.71 17.70
CA LYS A 10 -21.15 -16.14 17.07
C LYS A 10 -21.11 -15.84 15.57
N ARG A 11 -22.18 -16.17 14.83
CA ARG A 11 -22.26 -15.89 13.38
C ARG A 11 -22.21 -14.40 13.06
N LEU A 12 -22.90 -13.57 13.83
CA LEU A 12 -22.84 -12.12 13.70
C LEU A 12 -21.43 -11.59 13.95
N GLN A 13 -20.76 -12.09 14.99
CA GLN A 13 -19.41 -11.69 15.34
C GLN A 13 -18.40 -12.04 14.22
N THR A 14 -18.44 -13.28 13.71
CA THR A 14 -17.61 -13.68 12.57
C THR A 14 -17.93 -12.86 11.31
N TRP A 15 -19.20 -12.55 11.05
CA TRP A 15 -19.58 -11.71 9.91
C TRP A 15 -19.03 -10.28 10.03
N HIS A 16 -19.03 -9.70 11.25
CA HIS A 16 -18.44 -8.39 11.51
C HIS A 16 -16.92 -8.40 11.31
N GLU A 17 -16.23 -9.44 11.81
CA GLU A 17 -14.79 -9.63 11.62
C GLU A 17 -14.45 -9.76 10.13
N GLU A 18 -15.10 -10.66 9.40
CA GLU A 18 -14.91 -10.84 7.95
C GLU A 18 -15.26 -9.58 7.14
N ARG A 19 -16.21 -8.77 7.62
CA ARG A 19 -16.58 -7.52 6.96
C ARG A 19 -15.53 -6.43 7.22
N ALA A 20 -14.98 -6.36 8.43
CA ALA A 20 -13.87 -5.47 8.75
C ALA A 20 -12.63 -5.83 7.93
N ASP A 21 -12.27 -7.11 7.86
CA ASP A 21 -11.13 -7.61 7.09
C ASP A 21 -11.29 -7.32 5.60
N ARG A 22 -12.48 -7.53 5.03
CA ARG A 22 -12.76 -7.18 3.63
C ARG A 22 -12.63 -5.68 3.37
N MET A 23 -13.01 -4.84 4.33
CA MET A 23 -12.89 -3.39 4.19
C MET A 23 -11.42 -2.94 4.30
N GLN A 24 -10.66 -3.51 5.23
CA GLN A 24 -9.23 -3.25 5.38
C GLN A 24 -8.44 -3.72 4.16
N ASN A 25 -8.69 -4.94 3.67
CA ASN A 25 -8.02 -5.47 2.47
C ASN A 25 -8.29 -4.63 1.23
N LYS A 26 -9.52 -4.14 1.04
CA LYS A 26 -9.84 -3.22 -0.07
C LYS A 26 -9.09 -1.90 0.06
N ARG A 27 -8.99 -1.35 1.27
CA ARG A 27 -8.23 -0.11 1.52
C ARG A 27 -6.74 -0.32 1.22
N GLN A 28 -6.17 -1.42 1.70
CA GLN A 28 -4.76 -1.73 1.49
C GLN A 28 -4.44 -2.00 0.01
N ALA A 29 -5.30 -2.73 -0.71
CA ALA A 29 -5.16 -2.94 -2.14
C ALA A 29 -5.21 -1.63 -2.94
N ARG A 30 -6.08 -0.69 -2.54
CA ARG A 30 -6.15 0.64 -3.17
C ARG A 30 -4.89 1.45 -2.94
N LEU A 31 -4.37 1.47 -1.70
CA LEU A 31 -3.11 2.15 -1.38
C LEU A 31 -1.92 1.53 -2.13
N ASP A 32 -1.92 0.22 -2.29
CA ASP A 32 -0.86 -0.49 -3.00
C ASP A 32 -0.91 -0.22 -4.51
N ALA A 33 -2.10 -0.12 -5.11
CA ALA A 33 -2.27 0.32 -6.49
C ALA A 33 -1.77 1.76 -6.68
N GLU A 34 -2.17 2.67 -5.79
CA GLU A 34 -1.78 4.07 -5.84
C GLU A 34 -0.27 4.26 -5.65
N ALA A 35 0.37 3.49 -4.77
CA ALA A 35 1.81 3.52 -4.60
C ALA A 35 2.55 3.01 -5.85
N ARG A 36 2.02 1.99 -6.55
CA ARG A 36 2.59 1.52 -7.82
C ARG A 36 2.41 2.53 -8.95
N GLU A 37 1.32 3.28 -8.93
CA GLU A 37 1.07 4.35 -9.90
C GLU A 37 1.97 5.57 -9.62
N ALA A 38 2.11 5.94 -8.35
CA ALA A 38 2.92 7.07 -7.94
C ALA A 38 4.42 6.80 -8.09
N VAL A 39 4.91 5.65 -7.62
CA VAL A 39 6.35 5.34 -7.55
C VAL A 39 6.71 4.29 -8.59
N GLN A 40 7.50 4.71 -9.58
CA GLN A 40 7.82 3.94 -10.77
C GLN A 40 9.30 4.10 -11.17
N VAL A 41 9.79 3.16 -11.96
CA VAL A 41 11.01 3.37 -12.74
C VAL A 41 10.60 4.03 -14.06
N MET A 42 11.28 5.09 -14.45
CA MET A 42 11.09 5.76 -15.74
C MET A 42 12.43 6.01 -16.43
N GLU A 43 12.41 6.02 -17.75
CA GLU A 43 13.55 6.48 -18.54
C GLU A 43 13.51 8.00 -18.69
N PHE A 44 14.65 8.65 -18.47
CA PHE A 44 14.85 10.07 -18.73
C PHE A 44 16.27 10.29 -19.28
N ASN A 45 16.38 10.96 -20.43
CA ASN A 45 17.65 11.19 -21.12
C ASN A 45 18.49 9.93 -21.38
N GLY A 46 17.86 8.77 -21.60
CA GLY A 46 18.53 7.50 -21.88
C GLY A 46 19.02 6.75 -20.64
N GLU A 47 18.69 7.24 -19.43
CA GLU A 47 19.01 6.58 -18.17
C GLU A 47 17.74 6.27 -17.38
N LEU A 48 17.80 5.26 -16.51
CA LEU A 48 16.68 4.84 -15.67
C LEU A 48 16.72 5.55 -14.31
N TYR A 49 15.57 6.06 -13.91
CA TYR A 49 15.37 6.78 -12.66
C TYR A 49 14.22 6.18 -11.87
N VAL A 50 14.37 6.17 -10.54
CA VAL A 50 13.23 6.12 -9.63
C VAL A 50 12.50 7.47 -9.72
N SER A 51 11.19 7.39 -9.94
CA SER A 51 10.34 8.55 -10.12
C SER A 51 9.14 8.51 -9.19
N VAL A 52 8.66 9.70 -8.84
CA VAL A 52 7.43 9.89 -8.10
C VAL A 52 6.52 10.81 -8.90
N HIS A 53 5.32 10.34 -9.24
CA HIS A 53 4.35 11.04 -10.09
C HIS A 53 4.95 11.53 -11.41
N GLY A 54 5.82 10.71 -12.03
CA GLY A 54 6.49 11.03 -13.30
C GLY A 54 7.64 12.03 -13.20
N ILE A 55 8.04 12.42 -11.99
CA ILE A 55 9.21 13.27 -11.75
C ILE A 55 10.41 12.37 -11.43
N PRO A 56 11.48 12.36 -12.23
CA PRO A 56 12.68 11.59 -11.93
C PRO A 56 13.40 12.20 -10.72
N LEU A 57 13.77 11.36 -9.74
CA LEU A 57 14.43 11.81 -8.51
C LEU A 57 15.84 11.24 -8.37
N PHE A 58 16.00 9.93 -8.53
CA PHE A 58 17.27 9.24 -8.29
C PHE A 58 17.56 8.30 -9.45
N GLY A 59 18.74 8.43 -10.05
CA GLY A 59 19.24 7.50 -11.06
C GLY A 59 19.81 6.25 -10.40
N GLU A 60 20.13 5.24 -11.20
CA GLU A 60 20.83 4.03 -10.72
C GLU A 60 22.15 4.38 -10.00
N SER A 61 22.90 5.37 -10.49
CA SER A 61 24.16 5.82 -9.88
C SER A 61 24.01 6.47 -8.50
N ASP A 62 22.81 6.95 -8.17
CA ASP A 62 22.52 7.59 -6.89
C ASP A 62 22.13 6.58 -5.80
N LEU A 63 21.89 5.32 -6.20
CA LEU A 63 21.42 4.26 -5.33
C LEU A 63 22.58 3.35 -4.91
N SER A 64 22.57 2.94 -3.65
CA SER A 64 23.45 1.88 -3.15
C SER A 64 23.02 0.49 -3.60
N ASP A 65 21.73 0.32 -3.85
CA ASP A 65 21.05 -0.96 -4.14
C ASP A 65 20.35 -0.92 -5.50
N ASP A 66 19.82 -2.06 -5.94
CA ASP A 66 19.12 -2.19 -7.23
C ASP A 66 17.88 -1.29 -7.33
N LEU A 67 17.61 -0.78 -8.54
CA LEU A 67 16.44 0.06 -8.83
C LEU A 67 15.11 -0.58 -8.39
N THR A 68 14.97 -1.90 -8.51
CA THR A 68 13.76 -2.63 -8.10
C THR A 68 13.56 -2.57 -6.60
N GLU A 69 14.64 -2.70 -5.83
CA GLU A 69 14.61 -2.60 -4.36
C GLU A 69 14.32 -1.16 -3.92
N ALA A 70 14.95 -0.19 -4.58
CA ALA A 70 14.69 1.23 -4.33
C ALA A 70 13.22 1.61 -4.60
N VAL A 71 12.63 1.12 -5.70
CA VAL A 71 11.20 1.34 -5.99
C VAL A 71 10.30 0.62 -4.98
N ALA A 72 10.63 -0.60 -4.57
CA ALA A 72 9.87 -1.30 -3.54
C ALA A 72 9.88 -0.55 -2.20
N SER A 73 11.05 -0.06 -1.81
CA SER A 73 11.23 0.78 -0.62
C SER A 73 10.46 2.10 -0.74
N GLY A 74 10.56 2.80 -1.88
CA GLY A 74 9.83 4.03 -2.15
C GLY A 74 8.30 3.85 -2.09
N ARG A 75 7.77 2.73 -2.60
CA ARG A 75 6.35 2.39 -2.49
C ARG A 75 5.91 2.16 -1.05
N LYS A 76 6.76 1.55 -0.23
CA LYS A 76 6.48 1.37 1.20
C LYS A 76 6.45 2.73 1.90
N ALA A 77 7.48 3.55 1.71
CA ALA A 77 7.53 4.90 2.29
C ALA A 77 6.36 5.78 1.86
N TYR A 78 5.94 5.70 0.59
CA TYR A 78 4.75 6.40 0.09
C TYR A 78 3.47 5.96 0.80
N LYS A 79 3.30 4.64 1.03
CA LYS A 79 2.15 4.12 1.78
C LYS A 79 2.16 4.62 3.23
N ASP A 80 3.31 4.53 3.90
CA ASP A 80 3.46 4.95 5.30
C ASP A 80 3.13 6.46 5.44
N TRP A 81 3.69 7.31 4.58
CA TRP A 81 3.38 8.76 4.55
C TRP A 81 1.89 9.02 4.32
N LYS A 82 1.26 8.27 3.41
CA LYS A 82 -0.16 8.46 3.10
C LYS A 82 -1.07 8.03 4.24
N GLU A 83 -0.68 7.00 4.98
CA GLU A 83 -1.34 6.63 6.22
C GLU A 83 -1.23 7.76 7.24
N GLU A 84 -0.03 8.28 7.52
CA GLU A 84 0.18 9.42 8.42
C GLU A 84 -0.71 10.63 8.06
N LYS A 85 -0.75 11.00 6.77
CA LYS A 85 -1.60 12.10 6.29
C LYS A 85 -3.11 11.84 6.39
N LEU A 86 -3.53 10.58 6.43
CA LEU A 86 -4.92 10.22 6.72
C LEU A 86 -5.25 10.30 8.21
N TRP A 87 -4.27 10.18 9.11
CA TRP A 87 -4.46 10.35 10.56
C TRP A 87 -4.47 11.82 11.00
N GLU A 88 -3.86 12.72 10.22
CA GLU A 88 -3.90 14.17 10.48
C GLU A 88 -5.26 14.83 10.16
N LYS A 89 -6.18 14.12 9.50
CA LYS A 89 -7.53 14.60 9.10
C LYS A 89 -8.62 14.05 10.00
#